data_AF-A8AB28-F1
#
_entry.id   AF-A8AB28-F1
#
_cell.length_a   1.000
_cell.length_b   1.000
_cell.length_c   1.000
_cell.angle_alpha   90.00
_cell.angle_beta   90.00
_cell.angle_gamma   90.00
#
_symmetry.space_group_name_H-M   'P 1'
#
loop_
_entity.id
_entity.type
_entity.pdbx_description
1 polymer ?
#
loop_
_entity_poly.entity_id
_entity_poly.type
_entity_poly.pdbx_seq_one_letter_code
_entity_poly.pdbx_strand_id
1 'polypeptide(L)'
;MNFEELVNTIQDWTLKITVVAWALVGLSWVLGWALRGAPVPLSRIKRLGHGIVEDAVIAALWLALGSAVFYLISVMAKNFLPQATIEVKPPVSAR
;
A
#
# COMPACT_ATOMS: atom_id res chain seq x y z
N MET A 1 -1.26 -27.13 -0.68
CA MET A 1 -1.38 -25.68 -0.55
C MET A 1 -2.86 -25.38 -0.36
N ASN A 2 -3.23 -24.97 0.84
CA ASN A 2 -4.63 -24.76 1.23
C ASN A 2 -5.11 -23.38 0.74
N PHE A 3 -6.42 -23.20 0.52
CA PHE A 3 -6.97 -21.92 0.06
C PHE A 3 -6.63 -20.76 1.01
N GLU A 4 -6.64 -21.01 2.31
CA GLU A 4 -6.23 -20.02 3.32
C GLU A 4 -4.75 -19.62 3.22
N GLU A 5 -3.87 -20.58 2.97
CA GLU A 5 -2.43 -20.32 2.76
C GLU A 5 -2.19 -19.47 1.51
N LEU A 6 -2.97 -19.71 0.45
CA LEU A 6 -2.90 -18.93 -0.79
C LEU A 6 -3.33 -17.48 -0.54
N VAL A 7 -4.46 -17.27 0.15
CA VAL A 7 -4.97 -15.92 0.49
C VAL A 7 -3.97 -15.16 1.36
N ASN A 8 -3.44 -15.80 2.40
CA ASN A 8 -2.43 -15.19 3.27
C ASN A 8 -1.14 -14.84 2.50
N THR A 9 -0.70 -15.72 1.60
CA THR A 9 0.45 -15.45 0.74
C THR A 9 0.19 -14.22 -0.14
N ILE A 10 -0.93 -14.17 -0.86
CA ILE A 10 -1.25 -13.02 -1.72
C ILE A 10 -1.27 -11.72 -0.90
N GLN A 11 -1.90 -11.73 0.28
CA GLN A 11 -1.98 -10.57 1.15
C GLN A 11 -0.60 -10.09 1.64
N ASP A 12 0.27 -11.01 2.06
CA ASP A 12 1.64 -10.69 2.47
C ASP A 12 2.47 -10.08 1.35
N TRP A 13 2.37 -10.65 0.14
CA TRP A 13 3.06 -10.13 -1.04
C TRP A 13 2.52 -8.75 -1.44
N THR A 14 1.20 -8.55 -1.42
CA THR A 14 0.59 -7.26 -1.68
C THR A 14 1.09 -6.21 -0.69
N LEU A 15 1.09 -6.51 0.61
CA LEU A 15 1.58 -5.58 1.63
C LEU A 15 3.04 -5.21 1.41
N LYS A 16 3.92 -6.20 1.14
CA LYS A 16 5.34 -5.94 0.85
C LYS A 16 5.52 -5.05 -0.38
N ILE A 17 4.81 -5.33 -1.48
CA ILE A 17 4.89 -4.55 -2.72
C ILE A 17 4.41 -3.12 -2.47
N THR A 18 3.28 -2.93 -1.77
CA THR A 18 2.74 -1.62 -1.44
C THR A 18 3.72 -0.79 -0.61
N VAL A 19 4.39 -1.39 0.39
CA VAL A 19 5.41 -0.70 1.20
C VAL A 19 6.61 -0.26 0.34
N VAL A 20 7.11 -1.15 -0.53
CA VAL A 20 8.22 -0.81 -1.44
C VAL A 20 7.82 0.31 -2.40
N ALA A 21 6.60 0.28 -2.93
CA ALA A 21 6.09 1.32 -3.82
C ALA A 21 5.99 2.67 -3.10
N TRP A 22 5.48 2.70 -1.86
CA TRP A 22 5.46 3.92 -1.04
C TRP A 22 6.88 4.44 -0.73
N ALA A 23 7.84 3.54 -0.49
CA ALA A 23 9.22 3.92 -0.28
C ALA A 23 9.84 4.60 -1.52
N LEU A 24 9.58 4.07 -2.72
CA LEU A 24 10.05 4.66 -3.98
C LEU A 24 9.42 6.03 -4.25
N VAL A 25 8.12 6.17 -4.01
CA VAL A 25 7.39 7.45 -4.11
C VAL A 25 8.00 8.48 -3.15
N GLY A 26 8.22 8.10 -1.89
CA GLY A 26 8.85 8.97 -0.89
C GLY A 26 10.27 9.34 -1.27
N LEU A 27 11.05 8.42 -1.81
CA LEU A 27 12.43 8.65 -2.25
C LEU A 27 12.47 9.62 -3.44
N SER A 28 11.60 9.42 -4.43
CA SER A 28 11.44 10.34 -5.57
C SER A 28 11.03 11.75 -5.10
N TRP A 29 10.10 11.83 -4.14
CA TRP A 29 9.67 13.09 -3.53
C TRP A 29 10.83 13.82 -2.84
N VAL A 30 11.57 13.13 -1.97
CA VAL A 30 12.75 13.69 -1.27
C VAL A 30 13.81 14.15 -2.27
N LEU A 31 14.09 13.37 -3.32
CA LEU A 31 15.02 13.76 -4.39
C LEU A 31 14.54 15.01 -5.13
N GLY A 32 13.24 15.09 -5.45
CA GLY A 32 12.65 16.25 -6.09
C GLY A 32 12.78 17.53 -5.26
N TRP A 33 12.56 17.45 -3.94
CA TRP A 33 12.80 18.56 -3.01
C TRP A 33 14.28 18.88 -2.85
N ALA A 34 15.17 17.88 -2.81
CA ALA A 34 16.61 18.09 -2.74
C ALA A 34 17.15 18.85 -3.97
N LEU A 35 16.67 18.52 -5.17
CA LEU A 35 17.02 19.20 -6.42
C LEU A 35 16.44 20.61 -6.51
N ARG A 36 15.24 20.85 -5.95
CA ARG A 36 14.59 22.17 -5.94
C ARG A 36 15.17 23.11 -4.88
N GLY A 37 15.51 22.57 -3.71
CA GLY A 37 16.04 23.29 -2.55
C GLY A 37 17.54 23.61 -2.64
N ALA A 38 18.26 22.98 -3.58
CA ALA A 38 19.65 23.29 -3.83
C ALA A 38 19.83 24.76 -4.28
N PRO A 39 20.65 25.58 -3.59
CA PRO A 39 20.92 26.97 -3.95
C PRO A 39 21.89 27.05 -5.15
N VAL A 40 21.59 26.30 -6.20
CA VAL A 40 22.44 26.18 -7.39
C VAL A 40 21.75 26.91 -8.55
N PRO A 41 22.42 27.86 -9.23
CA PRO A 41 21.85 28.68 -10.30
C PRO A 41 21.78 27.92 -11.62
N LEU A 42 21.20 26.72 -11.59
CA LEU A 42 20.96 25.88 -12.76
C LEU A 42 19.45 25.78 -12.98
N SER A 43 18.92 26.71 -13.77
CA SER A 43 17.50 26.76 -14.15
C SER A 43 16.99 25.43 -14.74
N ARG A 44 17.86 24.65 -15.39
CA ARG A 44 17.54 23.31 -15.90
C ARG A 44 17.32 22.27 -14.79
N ILE A 45 18.09 22.32 -13.70
CA ILE A 45 17.99 21.36 -12.58
C ILE A 45 16.71 21.61 -11.78
N LYS A 46 16.33 22.89 -11.59
CA LYS A 46 15.04 23.25 -10.98
C LYS A 46 13.84 22.71 -11.77
N ARG A 47 13.91 22.70 -13.11
CA ARG A 47 12.85 22.14 -13.97
C ARG A 47 12.76 20.62 -13.86
N LEU A 48 13.90 19.92 -13.76
CA LEU A 48 13.92 18.48 -13.53
C LEU A 48 13.36 18.11 -12.16
N GLY A 49 13.72 18.86 -11.11
CA GLY A 49 13.14 18.67 -9.77
C GLY A 49 11.62 18.84 -9.76
N HIS A 50 11.08 19.81 -10.50
CA HIS A 50 9.63 19.97 -10.63
C HIS A 50 8.95 18.76 -11.28
N GLY A 51 9.51 18.26 -12.39
CA GLY A 51 8.98 17.07 -13.07
C GLY A 51 9.04 15.80 -12.21
N ILE A 52 10.11 15.61 -11.43
CA ILE A 52 10.25 14.47 -10.51
C ILE A 52 9.21 14.54 -9.38
N VAL A 53 8.99 15.73 -8.80
CA VAL A 53 7.96 15.93 -7.77
C VAL A 53 6.57 15.66 -8.35
N GLU A 54 6.26 16.22 -9.52
CA GLU A 54 4.97 16.04 -10.19
C GLU A 54 4.67 14.56 -10.48
N ASP A 55 5.65 13.84 -11.04
CA ASP A 55 5.55 12.42 -11.31
C ASP A 55 5.39 11.60 -10.01
N ALA A 56 6.10 11.97 -8.94
CA ALA A 56 5.96 11.34 -7.63
C ALA A 56 4.56 11.53 -7.03
N VAL A 57 3.91 12.70 -7.18
CA VAL A 57 2.51 12.90 -6.71
C VAL A 57 1.55 12.03 -7.49
N ILE A 58 1.68 11.99 -8.81
CA ILE A 58 0.80 11.21 -9.68
C ILE A 58 0.95 9.71 -9.37
N ALA A 59 2.20 9.24 -9.16
CA ALA A 59 2.47 7.87 -8.72
C ALA A 59 1.86 7.59 -7.34
N ALA A 60 1.99 8.51 -6.37
CA ALA A 60 1.39 8.39 -5.05
C ALA A 60 -0.14 8.30 -5.12
N LEU A 61 -0.75 9.14 -5.94
CA LEU A 61 -2.20 9.18 -6.17
C LEU A 61 -2.69 7.85 -6.75
N TRP A 62 -2.01 7.32 -7.76
CA TRP A 62 -2.32 6.02 -8.35
C TRP A 62 -2.17 4.87 -7.36
N LEU A 63 -1.11 4.90 -6.54
CA LEU A 63 -0.85 3.89 -5.51
C LEU A 63 -1.96 3.91 -4.44
N ALA A 64 -2.38 5.09 -4.00
CA ALA A 64 -3.47 5.27 -3.05
C ALA A 64 -4.81 4.77 -3.63
N LEU A 65 -5.12 5.12 -4.88
CA LEU A 65 -6.33 4.65 -5.58
C LEU A 65 -6.34 3.13 -5.73
N GLY A 66 -5.22 2.53 -6.15
CA GLY A 66 -5.10 1.07 -6.27
C GLY A 66 -5.28 0.37 -4.93
N SER A 67 -4.71 0.93 -3.86
CA SER A 67 -4.85 0.41 -2.51
C SER A 67 -6.30 0.49 -2.00
N ALA A 68 -6.99 1.60 -2.30
CA ALA A 68 -8.40 1.80 -1.92
C ALA A 68 -9.33 0.82 -2.65
N VAL A 69 -9.13 0.62 -3.96
CA VAL A 69 -9.91 -0.34 -4.75
C VAL A 69 -9.66 -1.76 -4.27
N PHE A 70 -8.41 -2.14 -4.01
CA PHE A 70 -8.07 -3.47 -3.50
C PHE A 70 -8.68 -3.74 -2.12
N TYR A 71 -8.64 -2.75 -1.23
CA TYR A 71 -9.28 -2.85 0.07
C TYR A 71 -10.80 -3.04 -0.06
N LEU A 72 -11.44 -2.27 -0.94
CA LEU A 72 -12.89 -2.38 -1.17
C LEU A 72 -13.27 -3.78 -1.68
N ILE A 73 -12.54 -4.31 -2.67
CA ILE A 73 -12.76 -5.68 -3.18
C ILE A 73 -12.57 -6.70 -2.05
N SER A 74 -11.52 -6.54 -1.24
CA SER A 74 -11.23 -7.45 -0.12
C SER A 74 -12.35 -7.47 0.92
N VAL A 75 -12.92 -6.31 1.26
CA VAL A 75 -14.05 -6.20 2.19
C VAL A 75 -15.30 -6.84 1.58
N MET A 76 -15.60 -6.56 0.31
CA MET A 76 -16.73 -7.16 -0.38
C MET A 76 -16.62 -8.68 -0.40
N ALA A 77 -15.44 -9.22 -0.74
CA ALA A 77 -15.19 -10.66 -0.76
C ALA A 77 -15.44 -11.33 0.61
N LYS A 78 -15.01 -10.69 1.71
CA LYS A 78 -15.26 -11.21 3.07
C LYS A 78 -16.74 -11.32 3.41
N ASN A 79 -17.58 -10.41 2.91
CA ASN A 79 -19.03 -10.45 3.14
C ASN A 79 -19.73 -11.60 2.41
N PHE A 80 -19.14 -12.10 1.31
CA PHE A 80 -19.68 -13.24 0.56
C PHE A 80 -19.25 -14.60 1.12
N LEU A 81 -18.26 -14.64 2.02
CA LEU A 81 -17.82 -15.87 2.68
C LEU A 81 -18.69 -16.14 3.92
N PRO A 82 -19.26 -17.36 4.07
CA PRO A 82 -20.00 -17.72 5.26
C PRO A 82 -19.11 -17.62 6.49
N GLN A 83 -19.52 -16.81 7.46
CA GLN A 83 -18.82 -16.68 8.74
C GLN A 83 -18.94 -18.01 9.47
N ALA A 84 -17.83 -18.73 9.64
CA ALA A 84 -17.81 -19.94 10.46
C ALA A 84 -18.19 -19.53 11.90
N THR A 85 -19.44 -19.79 12.29
CA THR A 85 -19.90 -19.61 13.67
C THR A 85 -19.11 -20.57 14.54
N ILE A 86 -18.12 -20.05 15.27
CA ILE A 86 -17.37 -20.84 16.24
C ILE A 86 -18.32 -21.13 17.40
N GLU A 87 -18.83 -22.36 17.47
CA GLU A 87 -19.61 -22.85 18.59
C GLU A 87 -18.67 -22.99 19.80
N VAL A 88 -18.66 -21.96 20.65
CA VAL A 88 -17.92 -21.99 21.92
C VAL A 88 -18.67 -22.91 22.89
N LYS A 89 -18.25 -24.18 22.96
CA LYS A 89 -18.71 -25.10 24.00
C LYS A 89 -18.26 -24.56 25.36
N PRO A 90 -19.16 -24.24 26.30
CA PRO A 90 -18.77 -23.68 27.59
C PRO A 90 -17.91 -24.69 28.36
N PRO A 91 -16.92 -24.22 29.16
CA PRO A 91 -16.13 -25.12 30.00
C PRO A 91 -17.09 -25.83 30.96
N VAL A 92 -17.01 -27.17 30.97
CA VAL A 92 -17.73 -28.00 31.91
C VAL A 92 -17.37 -27.51 33.31
N SER A 93 -18.35 -26.91 34.00
CA SER A 93 -18.24 -26.50 35.39
C SER A 93 -17.84 -27.72 36.21
N ALA A 94 -16.59 -27.73 36.66
CA ALA A 94 -16.12 -28.68 37.65
C ALA A 94 -16.92 -28.42 38.94
N ARG A 95 -17.89 -29.29 39.21
CA ARG A 95 -18.54 -29.43 40.52
C ARG A 95 -17.73 -30.38 41.38
#